data_AF-A0A2X2X0X3-F1
#
_entry.id   AF-A0A2X2X0X3-F1
#
_cell.length_a   1.000
_cell.length_b   1.000
_cell.length_c   1.000
_cell.angle_alpha   90.00
_cell.angle_beta   90.00
_cell.angle_gamma   90.00
#
_symmetry.space_group_name_H-M   'P 1'
#
loop_
_entity.id
_entity.type
_entity.pdbx_description
1 polymer ?
#
loop_
_entity_poly.entity_id
_entity_poly.type
_entity_poly.pdbx_seq_one_letter_code
_entity_poly.pdbx_strand_id
1 'polypeptide(L)'
;MRISLALLLCLIFSFTNAQKKKGCESSEKTKYDEDLRKKWEHDAYQPISKEEALKPIFKHVQIDYVDQPAQMKDLIDSVAIQTEKIMAAKKIDPEDFEKKSDIRDSLDSIEAHKMIGNISKPFVIKSERKGKKWAILFVDFKYDEIFAFGAGYWISLSEDGGKTWKKYYTGLTEHRNYYFKKNSKQPLWHDENHLQIEADIVRMLEPRAHPSPPQYEAVKDNALIILDINEIEKDSDGDGLTDIEERNLFLNPFSKDTDSDGITDSEDNNPRFASATNDFVKLYEGVILGENVKSAGKYPNEDYFIDLINSLKKNEDSEASDKFYLRETIQLLVTDDINLQKINPKKSKIIILTSKEFEEYQKQYHSELKELNYSPLFKCDKKPNVFLLKSSSTFTGKTEKIIRTKKGWKIITVTSWIS
;
A
#
# COMPACT_ATOMS: atom_id res chain seq x y z
N MET A 1 16.82 32.51 25.96
CA MET A 1 15.61 33.22 25.50
C MET A 1 15.87 33.82 24.12
N ARG A 2 15.75 32.99 23.08
CA ARG A 2 15.60 33.38 21.68
C ARG A 2 14.82 32.23 21.04
N ILE A 3 13.50 32.38 21.01
CA ILE A 3 12.58 31.48 20.33
C ILE A 3 12.84 31.70 18.84
N SER A 4 13.50 30.74 18.20
CA SER A 4 13.79 30.82 16.77
C SER A 4 12.49 30.82 15.98
N LEU A 5 12.41 31.80 15.08
CA LEU A 5 11.32 32.17 14.18
C LEU A 5 10.89 31.05 13.19
N ALA A 6 11.41 29.83 13.34
CA ALA A 6 11.14 28.66 12.51
C ALA A 6 9.84 27.93 12.90
N LEU A 7 9.33 28.10 14.12
CA LEU A 7 8.03 27.52 14.52
C LEU A 7 6.82 28.28 13.98
N LEU A 8 7.01 29.51 13.46
CA LEU A 8 5.90 30.34 13.00
C LEU A 8 5.54 30.13 11.52
N LEU A 9 6.43 29.53 10.71
CA LEU A 9 6.13 29.22 9.29
C LEU A 9 5.49 27.85 9.08
N CYS A 10 5.53 26.93 10.05
CA CYS A 10 4.81 25.64 9.97
C CYS A 10 3.32 25.75 10.35
N LEU A 11 2.84 26.93 10.76
CA LEU A 11 1.45 27.15 11.19
C LEU A 11 0.56 27.84 10.13
N ILE A 12 1.04 28.03 8.90
CA ILE A 12 0.30 28.78 7.85
C ILE A 12 -0.23 27.88 6.71
N PHE A 13 -0.10 26.56 6.80
CA PHE A 13 -0.74 25.62 5.86
C PHE A 13 -1.70 24.65 6.53
N SER A 14 -2.66 25.18 7.30
CA SER A 14 -3.83 24.39 7.74
C SER A 14 -5.10 25.24 7.81
N PHE A 15 -5.40 25.96 6.73
CA PHE A 15 -6.77 26.40 6.46
C PHE A 15 -7.04 26.25 4.97
N THR A 16 -7.24 25.01 4.52
CA THR A 16 -8.02 24.82 3.30
C THR A 16 -9.46 25.17 3.64
N ASN A 17 -10.03 26.14 2.92
CA ASN A 17 -11.43 26.54 3.03
C ASN A 17 -12.32 25.29 2.95
N ALA A 18 -12.85 24.84 4.09
CA ALA A 18 -13.90 23.83 4.11
C ALA A 18 -15.12 24.45 3.40
N GLN A 19 -15.37 24.04 2.16
CA GLN A 19 -16.54 24.46 1.41
C GLN A 19 -17.76 23.75 2.04
N LYS A 20 -18.26 24.30 3.15
CA LYS A 20 -19.32 23.68 3.95
C LYS A 20 -20.66 23.90 3.24
N LYS A 21 -21.01 23.01 2.33
CA LYS A 21 -22.34 23.00 1.70
C LYS A 21 -23.38 22.45 2.70
N LYS A 22 -24.65 22.82 2.55
CA LYS A 22 -25.71 22.33 3.44
C LYS A 22 -25.95 20.83 3.22
N GLY A 23 -25.68 20.02 4.24
CA GLY A 23 -25.99 18.59 4.28
C GLY A 23 -27.48 18.31 4.48
N CYS A 24 -27.78 17.14 5.04
CA CYS A 24 -29.11 16.76 5.55
C CYS A 24 -28.95 16.18 6.96
N GLU A 25 -30.05 16.11 7.70
CA GLU A 25 -30.10 15.37 8.97
C GLU A 25 -30.19 13.86 8.68
N SER A 26 -29.51 13.06 9.49
CA SER A 26 -29.57 11.60 9.44
C SER A 26 -29.33 11.06 10.85
N SER A 27 -30.36 10.46 11.43
CA SER A 27 -30.30 9.78 12.72
C SER A 27 -29.33 8.58 12.70
N GLU A 28 -29.31 7.82 11.60
CA GLU A 28 -28.40 6.69 11.38
C GLU A 28 -26.92 7.13 11.42
N LYS A 29 -26.58 8.20 10.69
CA LYS A 29 -25.23 8.76 10.69
C LYS A 29 -24.81 9.27 12.08
N THR A 30 -25.73 9.92 12.80
CA THR A 30 -25.44 10.45 14.14
C THR A 30 -25.06 9.32 15.10
N LYS A 31 -25.85 8.24 15.11
CA LYS A 31 -25.54 7.05 15.91
C LYS A 31 -24.21 6.42 15.53
N TYR A 32 -23.94 6.29 14.23
CA TYR A 32 -22.66 5.77 13.73
C TYR A 32 -21.47 6.62 14.20
N ASP A 33 -21.59 7.96 14.13
CA ASP A 33 -20.54 8.87 14.59
C ASP A 33 -20.32 8.77 16.11
N GLU A 34 -21.37 8.57 16.90
CA GLU A 34 -21.28 8.36 18.35
C GLU A 34 -20.58 7.03 18.68
N ASP A 35 -20.91 5.96 17.96
CA ASP A 35 -20.29 4.65 18.19
C ASP A 35 -18.82 4.63 17.75
N LEU A 36 -18.47 5.30 16.63
CA LEU A 36 -17.07 5.49 16.23
C LEU A 36 -16.27 6.27 17.27
N ARG A 37 -16.82 7.36 17.83
CA ARG A 37 -16.13 8.15 18.86
C ARG A 37 -15.80 7.32 20.10
N LYS A 38 -16.69 6.44 20.52
CA LYS A 38 -16.44 5.52 21.65
C LYS A 38 -15.30 4.54 21.35
N LYS A 39 -15.16 4.09 20.10
CA LYS A 39 -14.08 3.18 19.68
C LYS A 39 -12.71 3.87 19.63
N TRP A 40 -12.65 5.14 19.22
CA TRP A 40 -11.39 5.89 19.06
C TRP A 40 -10.65 6.19 20.37
N GLU A 41 -11.30 6.06 21.54
CA GLU A 41 -10.69 6.41 22.82
C GLU A 41 -9.64 5.41 23.33
N HIS A 42 -9.36 4.28 22.65
CA HIS A 42 -8.79 3.13 23.39
C HIS A 42 -7.48 2.45 23.02
N ASP A 43 -6.86 2.55 21.84
CA ASP A 43 -5.68 1.70 21.59
C ASP A 43 -4.43 2.50 21.17
N ALA A 44 -3.62 2.88 22.17
CA ALA A 44 -2.26 3.31 21.93
C ALA A 44 -1.45 2.13 21.35
N TYR A 45 -0.77 2.34 20.22
CA TYR A 45 0.09 1.33 19.61
C TYR A 45 1.05 0.73 20.64
N GLN A 46 1.07 -0.60 20.71
CA GLN A 46 1.99 -1.34 21.57
C GLN A 46 3.01 -2.08 20.71
N PRO A 47 4.31 -1.70 20.79
CA PRO A 47 5.38 -2.46 20.16
C PRO A 47 5.40 -3.91 20.63
N ILE A 48 5.70 -4.84 19.71
CA ILE A 48 6.08 -6.20 20.09
C ILE A 48 7.29 -6.18 21.03
N SER A 49 7.45 -7.17 21.92
CA SER A 49 8.62 -7.24 22.78
C SER A 49 9.90 -7.52 21.98
N LYS A 50 11.07 -7.26 22.57
CA LYS A 50 12.36 -7.61 21.94
C LYS A 50 12.49 -9.12 21.77
N GLU A 51 12.00 -9.90 22.73
CA GLU A 51 11.98 -11.36 22.68
C GLU A 51 11.10 -11.89 21.55
N GLU A 52 9.97 -11.24 21.28
CA GLU A 52 9.09 -11.61 20.16
C GLU A 52 9.71 -11.25 18.82
N ALA A 53 10.34 -10.06 18.71
CA ALA A 53 11.03 -9.64 17.49
C ALA A 53 12.17 -10.59 17.07
N LEU A 54 12.77 -11.31 18.02
CA LEU A 54 13.83 -12.29 17.75
C LEU A 54 13.32 -13.64 17.23
N LYS A 55 12.01 -13.87 17.20
CA LYS A 55 11.42 -15.10 16.67
C LYS A 55 11.14 -14.97 15.17
N PRO A 56 11.23 -16.06 14.39
CA PRO A 56 10.77 -16.05 13.01
C PRO A 56 9.28 -15.73 12.91
N ILE A 57 8.91 -14.78 12.04
CA ILE A 57 7.50 -14.41 11.82
C ILE A 57 6.74 -15.53 11.09
N PHE A 58 7.43 -16.25 10.21
CA PHE A 58 6.83 -17.25 9.35
C PHE A 58 7.62 -18.57 9.38
N LYS A 59 6.92 -19.67 9.10
CA LYS A 59 7.50 -21.02 9.08
C LYS A 59 8.64 -21.21 8.07
N HIS A 60 8.61 -20.45 6.97
CA HIS A 60 9.62 -20.50 5.90
C HIS A 60 10.82 -19.58 6.15
N VAL A 61 10.87 -18.97 7.34
CA VAL A 61 11.96 -18.09 7.77
C VAL A 61 12.70 -18.77 8.92
N GLN A 62 14.02 -18.86 8.80
CA GLN A 62 14.91 -19.24 9.88
C GLN A 62 15.89 -18.11 10.17
N ILE A 63 16.34 -18.01 11.42
CA ILE A 63 17.24 -16.96 11.88
C ILE A 63 18.49 -17.62 12.44
N ASP A 64 19.62 -17.35 11.79
CA ASP A 64 20.96 -17.61 12.29
C ASP A 64 21.65 -16.29 12.62
N TYR A 65 22.91 -16.36 13.07
CA TYR A 65 23.72 -15.19 13.40
C TYR A 65 25.13 -15.32 12.85
N VAL A 66 25.69 -14.19 12.45
CA VAL A 66 27.08 -14.08 11.95
C VAL A 66 27.96 -13.32 12.95
N ASP A 67 29.22 -13.73 13.06
CA ASP A 67 30.18 -13.09 13.98
C ASP A 67 30.65 -11.72 13.49
N GLN A 68 30.78 -11.55 12.16
CA GLN A 68 31.25 -10.33 11.52
C GLN A 68 30.21 -9.80 10.53
N PRO A 69 29.09 -9.23 11.01
CA PRO A 69 28.02 -8.74 10.16
C PRO A 69 28.45 -7.49 9.38
N ALA A 70 27.95 -7.38 8.15
CA ALA A 70 27.91 -6.13 7.42
C ALA A 70 27.18 -5.07 8.25
N GLN A 71 27.71 -3.85 8.27
CA GLN A 71 27.16 -2.77 9.08
C GLN A 71 26.28 -1.86 8.23
N MET A 72 25.14 -1.44 8.76
CA MET A 72 24.23 -0.54 8.05
C MET A 72 24.86 0.82 7.75
N LYS A 73 25.71 1.33 8.66
CA LYS A 73 26.46 2.58 8.47
C LYS A 73 27.43 2.56 7.27
N ASP A 74 27.77 1.37 6.78
CA ASP A 74 28.68 1.20 5.63
C ASP A 74 27.92 1.10 4.30
N LEU A 75 26.58 1.24 4.30
CA LEU A 75 25.79 1.36 3.08
C LEU A 75 26.10 2.67 2.37
N ILE A 76 26.41 2.57 1.08
CA ILE A 76 26.75 3.71 0.24
C ILE A 76 25.58 3.99 -0.71
N ASP A 77 24.92 5.13 -0.55
CA ASP A 77 24.01 5.66 -1.56
C ASP A 77 24.83 6.29 -2.70
N SER A 78 25.10 5.48 -3.72
CA SER A 78 25.88 5.92 -4.89
C SER A 78 25.20 7.06 -5.66
N VAL A 79 23.87 7.16 -5.61
CA VAL A 79 23.13 8.24 -6.27
C VAL A 79 23.30 9.52 -5.48
N ALA A 80 23.11 9.50 -4.16
CA ALA A 80 23.37 10.66 -3.31
C ALA A 80 24.79 11.23 -3.51
N ILE A 81 25.80 10.36 -3.54
CA ILE A 81 27.19 10.77 -3.80
C ILE A 81 27.35 11.42 -5.17
N GLN A 82 26.71 10.89 -6.21
CA GLN A 82 26.75 11.47 -7.55
C GLN A 82 26.00 12.81 -7.61
N THR A 83 24.86 12.93 -6.94
CA THR A 83 24.11 14.18 -6.80
C THR A 83 24.99 15.27 -6.19
N GLU A 84 25.64 15.00 -5.06
CA GLU A 84 26.54 15.96 -4.40
C GLU A 84 27.72 16.36 -5.32
N LYS A 85 28.31 15.42 -6.06
CA LYS A 85 29.37 15.72 -7.03
C LYS A 85 28.91 16.63 -8.17
N ILE A 86 27.71 16.40 -8.71
CA ILE A 86 27.15 17.24 -9.78
C ILE A 86 26.82 18.64 -9.27
N MET A 87 26.22 18.73 -8.07
CA MET A 87 25.93 20.00 -7.40
C MET A 87 27.21 20.83 -7.23
N ALA A 88 28.26 20.22 -6.69
CA ALA A 88 29.57 20.87 -6.50
C ALA A 88 30.20 21.31 -7.83
N ALA A 89 30.19 20.44 -8.85
CA ALA A 89 30.75 20.75 -10.17
C ALA A 89 30.01 21.91 -10.87
N LYS A 90 28.69 22.01 -10.67
CA LYS A 90 27.85 23.09 -11.21
C LYS A 90 27.80 24.34 -10.32
N LYS A 91 28.48 24.34 -9.17
CA LYS A 91 28.45 25.42 -8.16
C LYS A 91 27.02 25.77 -7.72
N ILE A 92 26.16 24.75 -7.59
CA ILE A 92 24.80 24.91 -7.06
C ILE A 92 24.91 24.97 -5.53
N ASP A 93 24.11 25.84 -4.92
CA ASP A 93 23.99 25.93 -3.46
C ASP A 93 23.54 24.57 -2.88
N PRO A 94 24.28 23.96 -1.93
CA PRO A 94 23.88 22.71 -1.29
C PRO A 94 22.51 22.76 -0.60
N GLU A 95 22.01 23.95 -0.24
CA GLU A 95 20.69 24.14 0.38
C GLU A 95 19.54 24.25 -0.66
N ASP A 96 19.85 24.31 -1.96
CA ASP A 96 18.86 24.34 -3.05
C ASP A 96 18.23 22.94 -3.24
N PHE A 97 17.18 22.68 -2.45
CA PHE A 97 16.47 21.40 -2.43
C PHE A 97 15.85 21.04 -3.78
N GLU A 98 15.32 22.02 -4.51
CA GLU A 98 14.65 21.78 -5.79
C GLU A 98 15.65 21.26 -6.83
N LYS A 99 16.77 21.97 -7.03
CA LYS A 99 17.80 21.50 -7.97
C LYS A 99 18.44 20.18 -7.54
N LYS A 100 18.61 19.98 -6.23
CA LYS A 100 19.11 18.72 -5.68
C LYS A 100 18.18 17.56 -6.03
N SER A 101 16.86 17.77 -5.88
CA SER A 101 15.84 16.79 -6.26
C SER A 101 15.89 16.50 -7.76
N ASP A 102 15.88 17.52 -8.62
CA ASP A 102 15.89 17.34 -10.08
C ASP A 102 17.09 16.52 -10.58
N ILE A 103 18.28 16.79 -10.01
CA ILE A 103 19.50 16.05 -10.36
C ILE A 103 19.38 14.61 -9.88
N ARG A 104 18.91 14.40 -8.63
CA ARG A 104 18.71 13.06 -8.08
C ARG A 104 17.70 12.27 -8.92
N ASP A 105 16.55 12.85 -9.23
CA ASP A 105 15.49 12.22 -10.04
C ASP A 105 16.01 11.81 -11.42
N SER A 106 16.85 12.66 -12.03
CA SER A 106 17.51 12.34 -13.30
C SER A 106 18.46 11.13 -13.19
N LEU A 107 19.23 11.06 -12.11
CA LEU A 107 20.16 9.94 -11.86
C LEU A 107 19.42 8.65 -11.50
N ASP A 108 18.39 8.74 -10.65
CA ASP A 108 17.53 7.62 -10.27
C ASP A 108 16.83 7.05 -11.50
N SER A 109 16.35 7.91 -12.41
CA SER A 109 15.82 7.49 -13.71
C SER A 109 16.85 6.72 -14.53
N ILE A 110 18.09 7.20 -14.62
CA ILE A 110 19.16 6.48 -15.35
C ILE A 110 19.49 5.12 -14.72
N GLU A 111 19.60 5.05 -13.39
CA GLU A 111 19.84 3.79 -12.68
C GLU A 111 18.65 2.82 -12.83
N ALA A 112 17.42 3.33 -12.87
CA ALA A 112 16.22 2.52 -13.06
C ALA A 112 16.18 1.81 -14.43
N HIS A 113 16.87 2.33 -15.45
CA HIS A 113 17.01 1.65 -16.74
C HIS A 113 18.05 0.52 -16.72
N LYS A 114 18.88 0.42 -15.69
CA LYS A 114 19.86 -0.67 -15.56
C LYS A 114 19.17 -1.90 -14.99
N MET A 115 19.40 -3.05 -15.61
CA MET A 115 18.77 -4.32 -15.20
C MET A 115 19.80 -5.28 -14.60
N ILE A 116 19.38 -6.00 -13.57
CA ILE A 116 20.02 -7.23 -13.10
C ILE A 116 18.98 -8.34 -13.33
N GLY A 117 19.27 -9.23 -14.28
CA GLY A 117 18.28 -10.20 -14.74
C GLY A 117 17.03 -9.51 -15.28
N ASN A 118 15.86 -9.84 -14.73
CA ASN A 118 14.57 -9.22 -15.06
C ASN A 118 14.16 -8.08 -14.11
N ILE A 119 15.02 -7.67 -13.17
CA ILE A 119 14.71 -6.65 -12.16
C ILE A 119 15.54 -5.38 -12.39
N SER A 120 14.90 -4.22 -12.24
CA SER A 120 15.59 -2.94 -12.31
C SER A 120 16.51 -2.77 -11.08
N LYS A 121 17.74 -2.35 -11.34
CA LYS A 121 18.86 -2.38 -10.39
C LYS A 121 18.58 -1.67 -9.05
N PRO A 122 17.90 -0.51 -8.98
CA PRO A 122 17.62 0.16 -7.71
C PRO A 122 16.81 -0.69 -6.72
N PHE A 123 15.95 -1.58 -7.24
CA PHE A 123 15.12 -2.47 -6.42
C PHE A 123 15.84 -3.74 -5.99
N VAL A 124 16.98 -4.07 -6.59
CA VAL A 124 17.74 -5.27 -6.21
C VAL A 124 18.44 -5.05 -4.88
N ILE A 125 18.24 -5.99 -3.96
CA ILE A 125 18.97 -6.08 -2.69
C ILE A 125 20.25 -6.88 -2.92
N LYS A 126 20.11 -8.07 -3.51
CA LYS A 126 21.22 -8.98 -3.79
C LYS A 126 20.86 -9.91 -4.95
N SER A 127 21.86 -10.33 -5.72
CA SER A 127 21.68 -11.36 -6.74
C SER A 127 22.88 -12.29 -6.77
N GLU A 128 22.64 -13.56 -7.09
CA GLU A 128 23.70 -14.55 -7.25
C GLU A 128 23.36 -15.59 -8.32
N ARG A 129 24.35 -15.88 -9.17
CA ARG A 129 24.31 -16.97 -10.14
C ARG A 129 25.14 -18.15 -9.64
N LYS A 130 24.56 -19.35 -9.68
CA LYS A 130 25.23 -20.61 -9.35
C LYS A 130 24.95 -21.62 -10.48
N GLY A 131 25.88 -21.71 -11.44
CA GLY A 131 25.67 -22.48 -12.67
C GLY A 131 24.56 -21.85 -13.53
N LYS A 132 23.50 -22.61 -13.82
CA LYS A 132 22.31 -22.12 -14.54
C LYS A 132 21.27 -21.46 -13.62
N LYS A 133 21.35 -21.72 -12.31
CA LYS A 133 20.46 -21.09 -11.32
C LYS A 133 20.85 -19.63 -11.13
N TRP A 134 19.86 -18.76 -11.09
CA TRP A 134 20.03 -17.35 -10.75
C TRP A 134 18.90 -16.91 -9.84
N ALA A 135 19.26 -16.44 -8.64
CA ALA A 135 18.34 -15.80 -7.71
C ALA A 135 18.62 -14.30 -7.63
N ILE A 136 17.54 -13.53 -7.50
CA ILE A 136 17.56 -12.10 -7.21
C ILE A 136 16.61 -11.86 -6.06
N LEU A 137 17.13 -11.36 -4.94
CA LEU A 137 16.35 -10.80 -3.85
C LEU A 137 16.16 -9.31 -4.13
N PHE A 138 14.92 -8.85 -4.15
CA PHE A 138 14.56 -7.48 -4.52
C PHE A 138 13.37 -6.98 -3.71
N VAL A 139 13.07 -5.69 -3.83
CA VAL A 139 11.87 -5.08 -3.27
C VAL A 139 10.84 -4.78 -4.34
N ASP A 140 9.57 -4.97 -4.03
CA ASP A 140 8.45 -4.62 -4.92
C ASP A 140 7.28 -4.08 -4.11
N PHE A 141 6.56 -3.12 -4.70
CA PHE A 141 5.47 -2.41 -4.05
C PHE A 141 4.09 -3.01 -4.35
N LYS A 142 3.98 -4.10 -5.13
CA LYS A 142 2.69 -4.73 -5.49
C LYS A 142 1.78 -5.00 -4.27
N TYR A 143 2.35 -5.52 -3.18
CA TYR A 143 1.66 -5.73 -1.90
C TYR A 143 2.02 -4.67 -0.84
N ASP A 144 2.65 -3.55 -1.25
CA ASP A 144 2.97 -2.47 -0.33
C ASP A 144 1.70 -1.88 0.26
N GLU A 145 1.81 -1.57 1.54
CA GLU A 145 0.90 -0.67 2.19
C GLU A 145 1.40 0.74 1.86
N ILE A 146 0.83 1.36 0.81
CA ILE A 146 1.23 2.62 0.12
C ILE A 146 1.76 3.76 1.02
N PHE A 147 1.55 3.71 2.34
CA PHE A 147 1.99 4.73 3.28
C PHE A 147 2.70 4.23 4.55
N ALA A 148 2.95 2.92 4.69
CA ALA A 148 3.86 2.34 5.67
C ALA A 148 5.32 2.35 5.17
N PHE A 149 5.55 2.66 3.88
CA PHE A 149 6.88 2.74 3.23
C PHE A 149 7.67 1.43 3.32
N GLY A 150 6.95 0.31 3.39
CA GLY A 150 7.55 -1.01 3.56
C GLY A 150 7.36 -1.80 2.29
N ALA A 151 8.30 -1.70 1.34
CA ALA A 151 8.23 -2.53 0.15
C ALA A 151 8.26 -4.01 0.54
N GLY A 152 7.50 -4.85 -0.17
CA GLY A 152 7.59 -6.29 0.00
C GLY A 152 8.98 -6.77 -0.37
N TYR A 153 9.50 -7.78 0.32
CA TYR A 153 10.67 -8.54 -0.12
C TYR A 153 10.22 -9.66 -1.05
N TRP A 154 10.85 -9.72 -2.22
CA TRP A 154 10.53 -10.66 -3.29
C TRP A 154 11.76 -11.40 -3.77
N ILE A 155 11.54 -12.60 -4.28
CA ILE A 155 12.56 -13.40 -4.95
C ILE A 155 12.19 -13.56 -6.43
N SER A 156 13.17 -13.39 -7.31
CA SER A 156 13.07 -13.70 -8.74
C SER A 156 14.04 -14.84 -9.03
N LEU A 157 13.52 -15.96 -9.50
CA LEU A 157 14.26 -17.20 -9.71
C LEU A 157 14.29 -17.57 -11.19
N SER A 158 15.46 -18.04 -11.65
CA SER A 158 15.68 -18.55 -12.99
C SER A 158 16.52 -19.82 -12.93
N GLU A 159 16.12 -20.83 -13.70
CA GLU A 159 16.78 -22.14 -13.78
C GLU A 159 17.57 -22.35 -15.10
N ASP A 160 17.48 -21.40 -16.04
CA ASP A 160 18.01 -21.52 -17.40
C ASP A 160 19.04 -20.45 -17.78
N GLY A 161 19.68 -19.86 -16.77
CA GLY A 161 20.69 -18.82 -16.93
C GLY A 161 20.11 -17.42 -17.17
N GLY A 162 18.85 -17.19 -16.81
CA GLY A 162 18.17 -15.89 -16.88
C GLY A 162 17.32 -15.69 -18.14
N LYS A 163 16.95 -16.76 -18.87
CA LYS A 163 16.06 -16.65 -20.03
C LYS A 163 14.59 -16.62 -19.59
N THR A 164 14.23 -17.40 -18.59
CA THR A 164 12.90 -17.40 -17.97
C THR A 164 13.00 -17.07 -16.49
N TRP A 165 11.95 -16.45 -15.94
CA TRP A 165 11.91 -15.97 -14.58
C TRP A 165 10.54 -16.22 -13.96
N LYS A 166 10.54 -16.60 -12.68
CA LYS A 166 9.36 -16.59 -11.81
C LYS A 166 9.63 -15.69 -10.61
N LYS A 167 8.62 -14.95 -10.17
CA LYS A 167 8.71 -14.00 -9.06
C LYS A 167 7.77 -14.45 -7.95
N TYR A 168 8.24 -14.38 -6.71
CA TYR A 168 7.46 -14.80 -5.56
C TYR A 168 7.63 -13.82 -4.40
N TYR A 169 6.52 -13.50 -3.77
CA TYR A 169 6.50 -12.68 -2.58
C TYR A 169 6.90 -13.53 -1.37
N THR A 170 7.83 -13.03 -0.56
CA THR A 170 8.32 -13.79 0.59
C THR A 170 7.40 -13.70 1.81
N GLY A 171 6.34 -12.89 1.77
CA GLY A 171 5.52 -12.56 2.94
C GLY A 171 6.16 -11.52 3.87
N LEU A 172 7.45 -11.20 3.68
CA LEU A 172 8.18 -10.22 4.47
C LEU A 172 8.12 -8.84 3.80
N THR A 173 8.12 -7.78 4.60
CA THR A 173 8.17 -6.38 4.12
C THR A 173 9.27 -5.62 4.81
N GLU A 174 9.82 -4.60 4.15
CA GLU A 174 10.77 -3.68 4.74
C GLU A 174 10.21 -3.11 6.06
N HIS A 175 11.09 -2.99 7.05
CA HIS A 175 10.78 -2.43 8.38
C HIS A 175 9.78 -3.23 9.23
N ARG A 176 9.27 -4.37 8.76
CA ARG A 176 8.55 -5.35 9.59
C ARG A 176 9.47 -6.50 9.97
N ASN A 177 10.07 -6.36 11.15
CA ASN A 177 11.00 -7.28 11.80
C ASN A 177 12.38 -7.39 11.17
N TYR A 178 12.54 -7.25 9.84
CA TYR A 178 13.85 -7.36 9.20
C TYR A 178 14.16 -6.17 8.30
N TYR A 179 15.42 -5.75 8.31
CA TYR A 179 16.00 -4.87 7.32
C TYR A 179 17.16 -5.59 6.62
N PHE A 180 16.96 -5.98 5.36
CA PHE A 180 17.95 -6.72 4.58
C PHE A 180 19.12 -5.84 4.11
N LYS A 181 20.34 -6.31 4.37
CA LYS A 181 21.57 -5.55 4.12
C LYS A 181 22.07 -5.75 2.70
N LYS A 182 21.89 -4.73 1.84
CA LYS A 182 22.39 -4.74 0.46
C LYS A 182 23.92 -4.91 0.36
N ASN A 183 24.67 -4.57 1.40
CA ASN A 183 26.12 -4.72 1.49
C ASN A 183 26.59 -6.07 2.08
N SER A 184 25.66 -7.01 2.34
CA SER A 184 25.94 -8.35 2.89
C SER A 184 27.05 -9.08 2.12
N LYS A 185 27.96 -9.69 2.86
CA LYS A 185 29.10 -10.46 2.32
C LYS A 185 28.81 -11.96 2.17
N GLN A 186 27.74 -12.43 2.82
CA GLN A 186 27.29 -13.81 2.68
C GLN A 186 26.86 -14.12 1.24
N PRO A 187 27.00 -15.36 0.74
CA PRO A 187 26.33 -15.77 -0.50
C PRO A 187 24.82 -15.67 -0.33
N LEU A 188 24.09 -15.40 -1.41
CA LEU A 188 22.63 -15.42 -1.43
C LEU A 188 22.10 -16.86 -1.46
N TRP A 189 22.75 -17.79 -2.16
CA TRP A 189 22.41 -19.21 -2.09
C TRP A 189 23.02 -19.83 -0.83
N HIS A 190 22.16 -20.26 0.10
CA HIS A 190 22.59 -21.08 1.23
C HIS A 190 22.84 -22.52 0.77
N ASP A 191 21.84 -23.10 0.09
CA ASP A 191 21.91 -24.41 -0.55
C ASP A 191 21.06 -24.45 -1.84
N GLU A 192 20.53 -25.62 -2.23
CA GLU A 192 19.70 -25.75 -3.44
C GLU A 192 18.26 -25.26 -3.28
N ASN A 193 17.74 -25.21 -2.04
CA ASN A 193 16.36 -24.91 -1.68
C ASN A 193 16.22 -23.70 -0.76
N HIS A 194 17.33 -23.14 -0.27
CA HIS A 194 17.32 -22.01 0.63
C HIS A 194 18.14 -20.82 0.12
N LEU A 195 17.56 -19.63 0.24
CA LEU A 195 18.29 -18.36 0.10
C LEU A 195 18.64 -17.81 1.47
N GLN A 196 19.66 -16.95 1.56
CA GLN A 196 20.02 -16.26 2.78
C GLN A 196 20.47 -14.82 2.57
N ILE A 197 20.27 -13.97 3.58
CA ILE A 197 20.71 -12.58 3.57
C ILE A 197 20.98 -12.07 4.99
N GLU A 198 22.04 -11.30 5.18
CA GLU A 198 22.25 -10.62 6.46
C GLU A 198 21.18 -9.52 6.67
N ALA A 199 20.70 -9.40 7.90
CA ALA A 199 19.66 -8.43 8.25
C ALA A 199 19.90 -7.82 9.63
N ASP A 200 19.36 -6.61 9.82
CA ASP A 200 19.05 -6.13 11.17
C ASP A 200 17.66 -6.62 11.54
N ILE A 201 17.51 -7.20 12.73
CA ILE A 201 16.22 -7.46 13.35
C ILE A 201 15.76 -6.15 13.99
N VAL A 202 14.63 -5.63 13.53
CA VAL A 202 14.07 -4.35 13.97
C VAL A 202 12.71 -4.54 14.62
N ARG A 203 12.29 -3.60 15.47
CA ARG A 203 10.89 -3.51 15.90
C ARG A 203 10.42 -2.07 15.83
N MET A 204 9.16 -1.89 15.45
CA MET A 204 8.51 -0.57 15.43
C MET A 204 8.21 -0.15 16.87
N LEU A 205 8.57 1.07 17.21
CA LEU A 205 8.31 1.69 18.51
C LEU A 205 7.09 2.58 18.47
N GLU A 206 6.94 3.34 17.38
CA GLU A 206 5.82 4.24 17.18
C GLU A 206 5.40 4.14 15.73
N PRO A 207 4.08 4.04 15.48
CA PRO A 207 3.58 4.09 14.13
C PRO A 207 3.68 5.52 13.60
N ARG A 208 3.45 5.68 12.30
CA ARG A 208 3.47 6.98 11.66
C ARG A 208 2.47 7.96 12.26
N ALA A 209 2.97 9.13 12.68
CA ALA A 209 2.15 10.25 13.14
C ALA A 209 2.52 11.50 12.33
N HIS A 210 1.79 11.79 11.24
CA HIS A 210 2.16 12.88 10.33
C HIS A 210 2.36 14.22 11.07
N PRO A 211 3.48 14.93 10.80
CA PRO A 211 4.45 14.69 9.74
C PRO A 211 5.56 13.65 10.05
N SER A 212 5.60 13.10 11.27
CA SER A 212 6.65 12.18 11.72
C SER A 212 6.56 10.81 11.03
N PRO A 213 7.69 10.26 10.54
CA PRO A 213 7.75 8.88 10.07
C PRO A 213 7.59 7.89 11.23
N PRO A 214 7.28 6.61 10.94
CA PRO A 214 7.34 5.56 11.95
C PRO A 214 8.75 5.47 12.56
N GLN A 215 8.82 5.15 13.85
CA GLN A 215 10.08 4.97 14.57
C GLN A 215 10.36 3.50 14.79
N TYR A 216 11.62 3.10 14.60
CA TYR A 216 12.08 1.73 14.80
C TYR A 216 13.33 1.71 15.68
N GLU A 217 13.55 0.60 16.38
CA GLU A 217 14.85 0.27 16.95
C GLU A 217 15.38 -1.04 16.38
N ALA A 218 16.71 -1.13 16.24
CA ALA A 218 17.38 -2.40 16.01
C ALA A 218 17.43 -3.20 17.31
N VAL A 219 16.87 -4.40 17.29
CA VAL A 219 16.92 -5.37 18.40
C VAL A 219 18.21 -6.18 18.31
N LYS A 220 18.63 -6.55 17.09
CA LYS A 220 19.87 -7.29 16.83
C LYS A 220 20.38 -6.97 15.43
N ASP A 221 21.68 -6.80 15.25
CA ASP A 221 22.28 -6.30 14.01
C ASP A 221 23.15 -7.33 13.27
N ASN A 222 23.10 -8.59 13.66
CA ASN A 222 23.95 -9.64 13.12
C ASN A 222 23.18 -10.88 12.67
N ALA A 223 21.89 -10.73 12.34
CA ALA A 223 21.07 -11.83 11.90
C ALA A 223 21.42 -12.26 10.47
N LEU A 224 21.33 -13.57 10.23
CA LEU A 224 21.32 -14.19 8.91
C LEU A 224 19.95 -14.83 8.71
N ILE A 225 19.17 -14.23 7.81
CA ILE A 225 17.81 -14.69 7.52
C ILE A 225 17.90 -15.72 6.40
N ILE A 226 17.41 -16.92 6.67
CA ILE A 226 17.37 -18.04 5.73
C ILE A 226 15.91 -18.25 5.31
N LEU A 227 15.67 -18.31 4.00
CA LEU A 227 14.36 -18.39 3.38
C LEU A 227 14.20 -19.72 2.65
N ASP A 228 13.17 -20.50 2.99
CA ASP A 228 12.81 -21.74 2.29
C ASP A 228 12.04 -21.43 1.00
N ILE A 229 12.66 -21.73 -0.13
CA ILE A 229 12.10 -21.47 -1.46
C ILE A 229 10.86 -22.32 -1.71
N ASN A 230 10.84 -23.59 -1.27
CA ASN A 230 9.73 -24.50 -1.58
C ASN A 230 8.43 -24.03 -0.92
N GLU A 231 8.52 -23.50 0.30
CA GLU A 231 7.37 -22.94 0.99
C GLU A 231 6.93 -21.59 0.41
N ILE A 232 7.87 -20.81 -0.16
CA ILE A 232 7.57 -19.54 -0.83
C ILE A 232 6.89 -19.76 -2.18
N GLU A 233 7.33 -20.75 -2.96
CA GLU A 233 6.78 -21.08 -4.28
C GLU A 233 5.48 -21.88 -4.22
N LYS A 234 5.06 -22.32 -3.02
CA LYS A 234 3.92 -23.20 -2.84
C LYS A 234 2.62 -22.51 -3.27
N ASP A 235 1.90 -23.15 -4.19
CA ASP A 235 0.58 -22.77 -4.70
C ASP A 235 -0.28 -24.04 -4.63
N SER A 236 -1.11 -24.15 -3.58
CA SER A 236 -1.73 -25.43 -3.23
C SER A 236 -2.94 -25.78 -4.10
N ASP A 237 -3.61 -24.81 -4.71
CA ASP A 237 -4.69 -25.05 -5.65
C ASP A 237 -4.28 -24.87 -7.12
N GLY A 238 -3.14 -24.25 -7.39
CA GLY A 238 -2.58 -24.09 -8.72
C GLY A 238 -3.35 -23.07 -9.55
N ASP A 239 -3.78 -21.95 -8.96
CA ASP A 239 -4.43 -20.84 -9.66
C ASP A 239 -3.44 -19.75 -10.14
N GLY A 240 -2.18 -19.81 -9.68
CA GLY A 240 -1.12 -18.86 -10.02
C GLY A 240 -0.80 -17.82 -8.94
N LEU A 241 -1.50 -17.81 -7.80
CA LEU A 241 -1.08 -17.14 -6.57
C LEU A 241 -0.45 -18.14 -5.63
N THR A 242 0.61 -17.75 -4.93
CA THR A 242 1.18 -18.62 -3.89
C THR A 242 0.31 -18.59 -2.64
N ASP A 243 0.39 -19.66 -1.85
CA ASP A 243 -0.18 -19.80 -0.52
C ASP A 243 0.12 -18.58 0.38
N ILE A 244 1.30 -17.97 0.22
CA ILE A 244 1.73 -16.78 0.97
C ILE A 244 0.98 -15.54 0.47
N GLU A 245 0.89 -15.36 -0.85
CA GLU A 245 0.16 -14.24 -1.45
C GLU A 245 -1.32 -14.28 -1.09
N GLU A 246 -1.95 -15.44 -1.20
CA GLU A 246 -3.37 -15.61 -0.87
C GLU A 246 -3.65 -15.31 0.60
N ARG A 247 -2.82 -15.79 1.54
CA ARG A 247 -2.93 -15.41 2.96
C ARG A 247 -2.78 -13.92 3.18
N ASN A 248 -1.86 -13.27 2.45
CA ASN A 248 -1.67 -11.82 2.53
C ASN A 248 -2.88 -11.05 1.95
N LEU A 249 -3.62 -11.66 1.03
CA LEU A 249 -4.82 -11.10 0.39
C LEU A 249 -6.14 -11.55 1.02
N PHE A 250 -6.10 -12.33 2.12
CA PHE A 250 -7.28 -12.90 2.79
C PHE A 250 -8.14 -13.80 1.89
N LEU A 251 -7.44 -14.57 1.04
CA LEU A 251 -8.00 -15.59 0.16
C LEU A 251 -7.80 -16.98 0.76
N ASN A 252 -8.34 -17.99 0.11
CA ASN A 252 -8.27 -19.37 0.55
C ASN A 252 -7.26 -20.18 -0.29
N PRO A 253 -6.08 -20.54 0.27
CA PRO A 253 -5.03 -21.25 -0.45
C PRO A 253 -5.37 -22.61 -1.07
N PHE A 254 -6.57 -23.12 -0.80
CA PHE A 254 -7.03 -24.42 -1.27
C PHE A 254 -8.24 -24.28 -2.21
N SER A 255 -8.53 -23.08 -2.70
CA SER A 255 -9.66 -22.79 -3.58
C SER A 255 -9.28 -21.73 -4.60
N LYS A 256 -9.18 -22.14 -5.87
CA LYS A 256 -8.82 -21.25 -6.99
C LYS A 256 -9.74 -20.03 -7.17
N ASP A 257 -10.90 -20.07 -6.53
CA ASP A 257 -11.99 -19.10 -6.61
C ASP A 257 -12.58 -19.02 -5.19
N THR A 258 -12.11 -18.03 -4.42
CA THR A 258 -12.40 -17.90 -2.99
C THR A 258 -13.87 -17.58 -2.73
N ASP A 259 -14.49 -16.77 -3.57
CA ASP A 259 -15.88 -16.35 -3.42
C ASP A 259 -16.89 -17.18 -4.24
N SER A 260 -16.39 -18.10 -5.05
CA SER A 260 -17.15 -19.02 -5.88
C SER A 260 -18.01 -18.34 -6.96
N ASP A 261 -17.56 -17.20 -7.51
CA ASP A 261 -18.26 -16.47 -8.57
C ASP A 261 -17.92 -16.92 -10.00
N GLY A 262 -16.94 -17.82 -10.13
CA GLY A 262 -16.51 -18.42 -11.39
C GLY A 262 -15.28 -17.78 -12.02
N ILE A 263 -14.65 -16.80 -11.36
CA ILE A 263 -13.39 -16.18 -11.78
C ILE A 263 -12.28 -16.65 -10.82
N THR A 264 -11.10 -16.98 -11.34
CA THR A 264 -10.01 -17.41 -10.45
C THR A 264 -9.43 -16.24 -9.67
N ASP A 265 -8.96 -16.49 -8.44
CA ASP A 265 -8.44 -15.48 -7.53
C ASP A 265 -7.28 -14.69 -8.14
N SER A 266 -6.43 -15.34 -8.94
CA SER A 266 -5.36 -14.68 -9.70
C SER A 266 -5.88 -13.66 -10.73
N GLU A 267 -7.03 -13.89 -11.34
CA GLU A 267 -7.64 -13.07 -12.39
C GLU A 267 -8.69 -12.07 -11.86
N ASP A 268 -9.30 -12.35 -10.71
CA ASP A 268 -10.37 -11.51 -10.17
C ASP A 268 -9.83 -10.25 -9.50
N ASN A 269 -10.41 -9.09 -9.82
CA ASN A 269 -10.09 -7.84 -9.17
C ASN A 269 -10.87 -7.61 -7.85
N ASN A 270 -11.86 -8.45 -7.52
CA ASN A 270 -12.54 -8.47 -6.23
C ASN A 270 -12.72 -9.92 -5.69
N PRO A 271 -11.63 -10.66 -5.47
CA PRO A 271 -11.64 -12.11 -5.20
C PRO A 271 -12.29 -12.55 -3.88
N ARG A 272 -12.78 -11.58 -3.07
CA ARG A 272 -13.40 -11.87 -1.77
C ARG A 272 -14.92 -11.87 -1.82
N PHE A 273 -15.52 -11.29 -2.86
CA PHE A 273 -16.95 -11.06 -2.91
C PHE A 273 -17.48 -11.06 -4.34
N ALA A 274 -18.32 -12.05 -4.62
CA ALA A 274 -18.98 -12.21 -5.91
C ALA A 274 -19.58 -10.89 -6.41
N SER A 275 -19.07 -10.44 -7.56
CA SER A 275 -19.46 -9.16 -8.13
C SER A 275 -20.96 -9.15 -8.49
N ALA A 276 -21.62 -7.99 -8.33
CA ALA A 276 -23.02 -7.84 -8.70
C ALA A 276 -23.27 -6.56 -9.49
N THR A 277 -24.46 -6.42 -10.07
CA THR A 277 -24.84 -5.18 -10.75
C THR A 277 -26.19 -4.71 -10.25
N ASN A 278 -26.18 -3.58 -9.54
CA ASN A 278 -27.39 -2.84 -9.17
C ASN A 278 -27.10 -1.33 -9.06
N ASP A 279 -28.14 -0.53 -8.83
CA ASP A 279 -28.04 0.94 -8.77
C ASP A 279 -27.04 1.45 -7.73
N PHE A 280 -26.90 0.77 -6.58
CA PHE A 280 -25.97 1.13 -5.51
C PHE A 280 -24.55 0.64 -5.78
N VAL A 281 -24.38 -0.55 -6.37
CA VAL A 281 -23.05 -1.01 -6.81
C VAL A 281 -22.46 -0.01 -7.81
N LYS A 282 -23.25 0.40 -8.82
CA LYS A 282 -22.81 1.40 -9.81
C LYS A 282 -22.55 2.78 -9.21
N LEU A 283 -23.24 3.13 -8.12
CA LEU A 283 -22.93 4.34 -7.35
C LEU A 283 -21.52 4.24 -6.75
N TYR A 284 -21.21 3.13 -6.07
CA TYR A 284 -19.90 2.91 -5.47
C TYR A 284 -18.78 2.83 -6.50
N GLU A 285 -18.98 2.12 -7.61
CA GLU A 285 -18.04 2.12 -8.73
C GLU A 285 -17.77 3.54 -9.26
N GLY A 286 -18.80 4.38 -9.33
CA GLY A 286 -18.63 5.78 -9.72
C GLY A 286 -17.89 6.63 -8.69
N VAL A 287 -18.19 6.45 -7.40
CA VAL A 287 -17.56 7.21 -6.30
C VAL A 287 -16.10 6.82 -6.08
N ILE A 288 -15.78 5.53 -6.22
CA ILE A 288 -14.47 4.96 -5.83
C ILE A 288 -13.56 4.81 -7.05
N LEU A 289 -14.08 4.24 -8.14
CA LEU A 289 -13.31 3.92 -9.33
C LEU A 289 -13.43 4.98 -10.42
N GLY A 290 -14.29 6.00 -10.21
CA GLY A 290 -14.56 7.06 -11.18
C GLY A 290 -15.37 6.60 -12.40
N GLU A 291 -16.07 5.47 -12.31
CA GLU A 291 -16.85 4.96 -13.44
C GLU A 291 -18.10 5.80 -13.76
N ASN A 292 -18.37 6.02 -15.04
CA ASN A 292 -19.56 6.74 -15.53
C ASN A 292 -19.74 8.18 -14.96
N VAL A 293 -18.66 8.80 -14.48
CA VAL A 293 -18.68 10.16 -13.94
C VAL A 293 -18.70 11.19 -15.07
N LYS A 294 -19.78 11.99 -15.13
CA LYS A 294 -19.90 13.22 -15.93
C LYS A 294 -19.55 14.40 -15.03
N SER A 295 -18.57 15.19 -15.48
CA SER A 295 -17.89 16.27 -14.73
C SER A 295 -16.80 15.75 -13.78
N ALA A 296 -15.56 15.74 -14.27
CA ALA A 296 -14.37 15.85 -13.45
C ALA A 296 -13.86 17.28 -13.63
N GLY A 297 -14.32 18.21 -12.79
CA GLY A 297 -13.56 19.44 -12.62
C GLY A 297 -12.13 19.11 -12.18
N LYS A 298 -11.23 20.08 -12.29
CA LYS A 298 -9.77 19.87 -12.10
C LYS A 298 -9.39 19.45 -10.67
N TYR A 299 -10.35 19.41 -9.73
CA TYR A 299 -10.13 19.18 -8.31
C TYR A 299 -11.07 18.12 -7.68
N PRO A 300 -10.59 17.34 -6.69
CA PRO A 300 -11.32 16.21 -6.08
C PRO A 300 -12.55 16.58 -5.21
N ASN A 301 -12.84 17.86 -5.03
CA ASN A 301 -13.91 18.36 -4.15
C ASN A 301 -15.12 18.95 -4.90
N GLU A 302 -15.14 18.89 -6.23
CA GLU A 302 -16.26 19.43 -7.03
C GLU A 302 -17.49 18.51 -7.02
N ASP A 303 -18.67 19.07 -7.27
CA ASP A 303 -19.90 18.27 -7.38
C ASP A 303 -19.91 17.55 -8.73
N TYR A 304 -20.16 16.25 -8.73
CA TYR A 304 -20.13 15.42 -9.94
C TYR A 304 -21.41 14.59 -10.10
N PHE A 305 -21.58 14.00 -11.29
CA PHE A 305 -22.75 13.20 -11.62
C PHE A 305 -22.34 11.82 -12.13
N ILE A 306 -22.89 10.76 -11.56
CA ILE A 306 -22.71 9.39 -12.06
C ILE A 306 -23.92 9.05 -12.94
N ASP A 307 -23.70 8.86 -14.24
CA ASP A 307 -24.76 8.53 -15.20
C ASP A 307 -24.98 7.02 -15.27
N LEU A 308 -26.21 6.57 -15.03
CA LEU A 308 -26.57 5.15 -15.10
C LEU A 308 -27.27 4.75 -16.40
N ILE A 309 -27.66 5.72 -17.23
CA ILE A 309 -28.41 5.49 -18.48
C ILE A 309 -27.45 5.45 -19.67
N ASN A 310 -26.53 6.40 -19.74
CA ASN A 310 -25.59 6.47 -20.84
C ASN A 310 -24.26 5.90 -20.36
N SER A 311 -23.92 4.68 -20.82
CA SER A 311 -22.56 4.18 -20.69
C SER A 311 -21.62 5.20 -21.35
N LEU A 312 -20.82 5.89 -20.56
CA LEU A 312 -19.82 6.78 -21.12
C LEU A 312 -18.77 5.92 -21.82
N LYS A 313 -18.60 6.08 -23.14
CA LYS A 313 -17.39 5.60 -23.81
C LYS A 313 -16.22 6.40 -23.22
N LYS A 314 -15.20 5.69 -22.74
CA LYS A 314 -13.98 6.29 -22.19
C LYS A 314 -13.42 7.34 -23.14
N ASN A 315 -13.01 8.48 -22.61
CA ASN A 315 -11.85 9.17 -23.18
C ASN A 315 -10.63 8.34 -22.78
N GLU A 316 -9.83 7.93 -23.75
CA GLU A 316 -8.56 7.21 -23.52
C GLU A 316 -7.52 8.09 -22.80
N ASP A 317 -7.76 9.41 -22.70
CA ASP A 317 -6.75 10.42 -22.35
C ASP A 317 -6.77 10.96 -20.91
N SER A 318 -7.17 10.18 -19.90
CA SER A 318 -6.86 10.55 -18.50
C SER A 318 -5.58 9.88 -18.03
N GLU A 319 -4.49 10.03 -18.80
CA GLU A 319 -3.11 9.62 -18.46
C GLU A 319 -2.50 10.43 -17.29
N ALA A 320 -3.28 11.31 -16.64
CA ALA A 320 -2.77 12.19 -15.59
C ALA A 320 -2.36 11.45 -14.29
N SER A 321 -2.68 10.16 -14.13
CA SER A 321 -2.24 9.33 -13.00
C SER A 321 -1.14 8.32 -13.35
N ASP A 322 -0.70 8.25 -14.61
CA ASP A 322 0.24 7.21 -15.09
C ASP A 322 1.72 7.46 -14.73
N LYS A 323 2.03 8.41 -13.83
CA LYS A 323 3.41 8.89 -13.68
C LYS A 323 4.26 8.34 -12.54
N PHE A 324 3.76 7.66 -11.53
CA PHE A 324 4.64 7.11 -10.48
C PHE A 324 4.05 5.83 -9.86
N TYR A 325 4.72 4.69 -10.09
CA TYR A 325 4.74 3.40 -9.36
C TYR A 325 3.46 2.79 -8.73
N LEU A 326 2.26 3.35 -8.94
CA LEU A 326 1.06 3.00 -8.17
C LEU A 326 0.02 2.17 -8.95
N ARG A 327 0.30 1.77 -10.20
CA ARG A 327 -0.67 1.02 -11.03
C ARG A 327 -0.78 -0.46 -10.65
N GLU A 328 0.25 -1.01 -10.01
CA GLU A 328 0.34 -2.44 -9.68
C GLU A 328 0.11 -2.72 -8.18
N THR A 329 -0.15 -1.69 -7.38
CA THR A 329 -0.41 -1.87 -5.95
C THR A 329 -1.84 -2.34 -5.72
N ILE A 330 -2.00 -3.35 -4.89
CA ILE A 330 -3.30 -3.83 -4.46
C ILE A 330 -3.88 -2.86 -3.43
N GLN A 331 -5.15 -2.47 -3.60
CA GLN A 331 -5.82 -1.55 -2.69
C GLN A 331 -6.57 -2.33 -1.62
N LEU A 332 -6.45 -1.91 -0.36
CA LEU A 332 -7.30 -2.40 0.72
C LEU A 332 -8.49 -1.45 0.92
N LEU A 333 -9.69 -2.02 0.96
CA LEU A 333 -10.92 -1.31 1.27
C LEU A 333 -11.56 -1.94 2.51
N VAL A 334 -12.00 -1.15 3.48
CA VAL A 334 -12.70 -1.68 4.67
C VAL A 334 -14.14 -1.20 4.66
N THR A 335 -15.08 -2.16 4.65
CA THR A 335 -16.52 -1.85 4.64
C THR A 335 -17.39 -3.04 5.02
N ASP A 336 -18.49 -2.74 5.72
CA ASP A 336 -19.59 -3.68 5.98
C ASP A 336 -20.78 -3.47 5.02
N ASP A 337 -20.69 -2.54 4.05
CA ASP A 337 -21.77 -2.32 3.08
C ASP A 337 -21.77 -3.38 1.99
N ILE A 338 -22.85 -4.17 1.94
CA ILE A 338 -23.01 -5.31 1.03
C ILE A 338 -22.98 -4.90 -0.45
N ASN A 339 -23.41 -3.68 -0.80
CA ASN A 339 -23.32 -3.25 -2.21
C ASN A 339 -21.90 -2.82 -2.55
N LEU A 340 -21.20 -2.20 -1.60
CA LEU A 340 -19.81 -1.83 -1.80
C LEU A 340 -18.90 -3.07 -1.89
N GLN A 341 -19.18 -4.12 -1.11
CA GLN A 341 -18.49 -5.41 -1.23
C GLN A 341 -18.61 -6.04 -2.61
N LYS A 342 -19.63 -5.69 -3.40
CA LYS A 342 -19.95 -6.34 -4.69
C LYS A 342 -19.56 -5.51 -5.92
N ILE A 343 -18.71 -4.50 -5.75
CA ILE A 343 -18.17 -3.72 -6.88
C ILE A 343 -17.33 -4.60 -7.79
N ASN A 344 -17.23 -4.23 -9.06
CA ASN A 344 -16.39 -4.93 -10.02
C ASN A 344 -15.29 -3.98 -10.58
N PRO A 345 -14.11 -3.93 -9.94
CA PRO A 345 -13.01 -3.10 -10.41
C PRO A 345 -12.44 -3.60 -11.74
N LYS A 346 -12.31 -2.71 -12.73
CA LYS A 346 -11.82 -3.08 -14.07
C LYS A 346 -10.31 -2.91 -14.29
N LYS A 347 -9.62 -2.20 -13.39
CA LYS A 347 -8.23 -1.73 -13.63
C LYS A 347 -7.23 -2.20 -12.58
N SER A 348 -7.67 -2.49 -11.37
CA SER A 348 -6.82 -2.75 -10.22
C SER A 348 -7.53 -3.70 -9.27
N LYS A 349 -6.80 -4.67 -8.73
CA LYS A 349 -7.30 -5.59 -7.71
C LYS A 349 -7.52 -4.83 -6.40
N ILE A 350 -8.68 -5.02 -5.79
CA ILE A 350 -9.08 -4.45 -4.51
C ILE A 350 -9.41 -5.61 -3.58
N ILE A 351 -8.76 -5.63 -2.41
CA ILE A 351 -9.09 -6.55 -1.33
C ILE A 351 -10.02 -5.82 -0.37
N ILE A 352 -11.23 -6.33 -0.24
CA ILE A 352 -12.25 -5.75 0.63
C ILE A 352 -12.27 -6.54 1.94
N LEU A 353 -12.13 -5.89 3.09
CA LEU A 353 -12.31 -6.50 4.41
C LEU A 353 -13.56 -5.95 5.08
N THR A 354 -14.24 -6.80 5.84
CA THR A 354 -15.21 -6.32 6.84
C THR A 354 -14.49 -5.60 7.97
N SER A 355 -15.20 -4.74 8.71
CA SER A 355 -14.59 -4.05 9.86
C SER A 355 -14.06 -5.04 10.90
N LYS A 356 -14.71 -6.21 11.05
CA LYS A 356 -14.25 -7.26 11.97
C LYS A 356 -12.94 -7.91 11.50
N GLU A 357 -12.83 -8.26 10.23
CA GLU A 357 -11.61 -8.86 9.66
C GLU A 357 -10.45 -7.88 9.73
N PHE A 358 -10.72 -6.59 9.49
CA PHE A 358 -9.71 -5.55 9.64
C PHE A 358 -9.24 -5.40 11.10
N GLU A 359 -10.15 -5.42 12.09
CA GLU A 359 -9.79 -5.41 13.52
C GLU A 359 -8.92 -6.63 13.90
N GLU A 360 -9.18 -7.81 13.34
CA GLU A 360 -8.37 -9.02 13.55
C GLU A 360 -6.98 -8.89 12.89
N TYR A 361 -6.94 -8.38 11.67
CA TYR A 361 -5.71 -8.12 10.94
C TYR A 361 -4.79 -7.13 11.67
N GLN A 362 -5.35 -6.03 12.19
CA GLN A 362 -4.59 -5.03 12.94
C GLN A 362 -3.91 -5.63 14.19
N LYS A 363 -4.57 -6.58 14.87
CA LYS A 363 -3.99 -7.29 16.02
C LYS A 363 -2.84 -8.21 15.63
N GLN A 364 -2.93 -8.88 14.48
CA GLN A 364 -1.96 -9.87 14.06
C GLN A 364 -0.69 -9.25 13.47
N TYR A 365 -0.84 -8.20 12.67
CA TYR A 365 0.27 -7.64 11.90
C TYR A 365 0.76 -6.29 12.41
N HIS A 366 0.17 -5.78 13.51
CA HIS A 366 0.40 -4.42 14.01
C HIS A 366 0.35 -3.38 12.87
N SER A 367 -0.49 -3.67 11.87
CA SER A 367 -0.37 -3.07 10.54
C SER A 367 -0.87 -1.63 10.56
N GLU A 368 -0.20 -0.80 9.77
CA GLU A 368 -0.61 0.59 9.49
C GLU A 368 -1.48 0.70 8.23
N LEU A 369 -2.02 -0.41 7.69
CA LEU A 369 -2.86 -0.38 6.49
C LEU A 369 -3.87 0.78 6.59
N LYS A 370 -3.65 1.79 5.74
CA LYS A 370 -4.42 3.01 5.78
C LYS A 370 -5.75 2.78 5.10
N GLU A 371 -6.74 2.51 5.94
CA GLU A 371 -8.15 2.33 5.65
C GLU A 371 -8.65 3.40 4.66
N LEU A 372 -8.92 3.01 3.42
CA LEU A 372 -9.99 3.67 2.67
C LEU A 372 -11.29 3.24 3.35
N ASN A 373 -11.67 4.04 4.32
CA ASN A 373 -12.90 3.88 5.05
C ASN A 373 -14.05 4.36 4.20
N TYR A 374 -15.06 3.53 4.05
CA TYR A 374 -16.36 3.97 3.56
C TYR A 374 -17.41 3.57 4.58
N SER A 375 -18.12 4.57 5.10
CA SER A 375 -19.29 4.30 5.92
C SER A 375 -20.37 3.59 5.12
N PRO A 376 -21.32 2.93 5.78
CA PRO A 376 -22.60 2.61 5.16
C PRO A 376 -23.24 3.86 4.55
N LEU A 377 -24.14 3.65 3.59
CA LEU A 377 -24.90 4.73 2.97
C LEU A 377 -26.06 5.17 3.89
N PHE A 378 -25.90 6.29 4.58
CA PHE A 378 -26.90 6.77 5.55
C PHE A 378 -28.07 7.48 4.85
N LYS A 379 -29.31 7.13 5.18
CA LYS A 379 -30.48 7.83 4.65
C LYS A 379 -30.65 9.20 5.31
N CYS A 380 -30.99 10.21 4.52
CA CYS A 380 -31.41 11.50 5.05
C CYS A 380 -32.82 11.40 5.64
N ASP A 381 -32.99 11.90 6.85
CA ASP A 381 -34.28 11.96 7.52
C ASP A 381 -35.28 12.74 6.65
N LYS A 382 -36.48 12.18 6.44
CA LYS A 382 -37.57 12.76 5.65
C LYS A 382 -37.24 12.98 4.15
N LYS A 383 -36.13 12.43 3.63
CA LYS A 383 -35.73 12.52 2.21
C LYS A 383 -35.31 11.14 1.68
N PRO A 384 -36.25 10.29 1.22
CA PRO A 384 -35.97 8.88 0.92
C PRO A 384 -34.98 8.63 -0.22
N ASN A 385 -34.75 9.63 -1.09
CA ASN A 385 -33.86 9.54 -2.25
C ASN A 385 -32.52 10.27 -2.05
N VAL A 386 -32.23 10.70 -0.81
CA VAL A 386 -31.00 11.43 -0.49
C VAL A 386 -30.27 10.69 0.61
N PHE A 387 -28.97 10.56 0.42
CA PHE A 387 -28.09 9.80 1.29
C PHE A 387 -26.85 10.60 1.65
N LEU A 388 -26.15 10.16 2.70
CA LEU A 388 -24.83 10.63 3.08
C LEU A 388 -23.86 9.46 3.05
N LEU A 389 -22.69 9.70 2.45
CA LEU A 389 -21.56 8.78 2.48
C LEU A 389 -20.38 9.50 3.12
N LYS A 390 -19.77 8.89 4.12
CA LYS A 390 -18.49 9.36 4.65
C LYS A 390 -17.40 8.49 4.05
N SER A 391 -16.33 9.13 3.62
CA SER A 391 -15.08 8.44 3.38
C SER A 391 -13.94 9.10 4.12
N SER A 392 -13.00 8.30 4.58
CA SER A 392 -11.77 8.78 5.18
C SER A 392 -10.60 7.93 4.73
N SER A 393 -9.45 8.59 4.69
CA SER A 393 -8.12 8.03 4.64
C SER A 393 -7.35 8.69 5.77
N THR A 394 -6.07 8.37 5.93
CA THR A 394 -5.32 8.90 7.08
C THR A 394 -5.11 10.41 7.07
N PHE A 395 -5.03 11.04 5.90
CA PHE A 395 -4.79 12.50 5.82
C PHE A 395 -5.95 13.27 5.25
N THR A 396 -6.96 12.58 4.74
CA THR A 396 -8.09 13.25 4.11
C THR A 396 -9.36 12.54 4.49
N GLY A 397 -10.44 13.30 4.59
CA GLY A 397 -11.76 12.70 4.65
C GLY A 397 -12.79 13.65 4.08
N LYS A 398 -13.90 13.07 3.67
CA LYS A 398 -15.03 13.81 3.10
C LYS A 398 -16.36 13.22 3.54
N THR A 399 -17.38 14.06 3.47
CA THR A 399 -18.77 13.64 3.56
C THR A 399 -19.46 14.13 2.31
N GLU A 400 -20.02 13.19 1.56
CA GLU A 400 -20.72 13.44 0.31
C GLU A 400 -22.22 13.26 0.54
N LYS A 401 -23.01 14.16 -0.05
CA LYS A 401 -24.46 14.04 -0.15
C LYS A 401 -24.80 13.50 -1.53
N ILE A 402 -25.50 12.39 -1.54
CA ILE A 402 -25.80 11.60 -2.72
C ILE A 402 -27.30 11.69 -2.98
N ILE A 403 -27.68 12.13 -4.17
CA ILE A 403 -29.09 12.33 -4.55
C ILE A 403 -29.42 11.42 -5.72
N ARG A 404 -30.37 10.50 -5.53
CA ARG A 404 -30.91 9.70 -6.64
C ARG A 404 -31.72 10.60 -7.56
N THR A 405 -31.39 10.57 -8.85
CA THR A 405 -32.12 11.24 -9.93
C THR A 405 -32.69 10.21 -10.88
N LYS A 406 -33.51 10.62 -11.86
CA LYS A 406 -33.98 9.70 -12.92
C LYS A 406 -32.85 9.13 -13.79
N LYS A 407 -31.75 9.87 -13.97
CA LYS A 407 -30.64 9.51 -14.88
C LYS A 407 -29.47 8.82 -14.19
N GLY A 408 -29.41 8.87 -12.86
CA GLY A 408 -28.26 8.39 -12.10
C GLY A 408 -28.17 9.08 -10.74
N TRP A 409 -26.96 9.43 -10.32
CA TRP A 409 -26.67 9.98 -9.00
C TRP A 409 -25.97 11.32 -9.07
N LYS A 410 -26.49 12.32 -8.35
CA LYS A 410 -25.79 13.59 -8.15
C LYS A 410 -25.03 13.55 -6.83
N ILE A 411 -23.73 13.78 -6.87
CA ILE A 411 -22.85 13.77 -5.71
C ILE A 411 -22.42 15.19 -5.38
N ILE A 412 -22.53 15.56 -4.11
CA ILE A 412 -22.23 16.90 -3.61
C ILE A 412 -21.31 16.76 -2.41
N THR A 413 -20.09 17.28 -2.49
CA THR A 413 -19.18 17.32 -1.34
C THR A 413 -19.72 18.32 -0.31
N VAL A 414 -20.13 17.82 0.85
CA VAL A 414 -20.71 18.62 1.95
C VAL A 414 -19.61 19.23 2.80
N THR A 415 -18.64 18.40 3.16
CA THR A 415 -17.46 18.76 3.94
C THR A 415 -16.30 17.90 3.49
N SER A 416 -15.10 18.46 3.51
CA SER A 416 -13.86 17.72 3.44
C SER A 416 -12.87 18.29 4.44
N TRP A 417 -11.89 17.48 4.82
CA TRP A 417 -10.78 17.86 5.69
C TRP A 417 -9.51 17.23 5.16
N ILE A 418 -8.39 17.90 5.42
CA ILE A 418 -7.04 17.42 5.20
C ILE A 418 -6.28 17.66 6.50
N SER A 419 -5.59 16.64 7.01
CA SER A 419 -4.79 16.70 8.25
C SER A 419 -3.37 17.18 8.02
#